data_AF-A0A972J5P5-F1
#
_entry.id   AF-A0A972J5P5-F1
#
_cell.length_a   1.000
_cell.length_b   1.000
_cell.length_c   1.000
_cell.angle_alpha   90.00
_cell.angle_beta   90.00
_cell.angle_gamma   90.00
#
_symmetry.space_group_name_H-M   'P 1'
#
loop_
_entity.id
_entity.type
_entity.pdbx_description
1 polymer ?
#
loop_
_entity_poly.entity_id
_entity_poly.type
_entity_poly.pdbx_seq_one_letter_code
_entity_poly.pdbx_strand_id
1 'polypeptide(L)' 'SPSGFGENKVLSCADAVAKAIQSHMAANGYETVRQKVALVKGACPDCGGVVEHEGGCMVCRVCGYSECA' A
#
# COMPACT_ATOMS: atom_id res chain seq x y z
N SER A 1 -6.37 10.47 6.59
CA SER A 1 -5.86 9.39 7.48
C SER A 1 -6.31 8.06 6.92
N PRO A 2 -5.44 7.05 6.85
CA PRO A 2 -5.83 5.73 6.39
C PRO A 2 -6.76 5.06 7.40
N SER A 3 -7.74 4.30 6.91
CA SER A 3 -8.80 3.68 7.73
C SER A 3 -8.67 2.16 7.72
N GLY A 4 -8.74 1.51 8.89
CA GLY A 4 -8.63 0.05 9.03
C GLY A 4 -7.20 -0.45 9.31
N PHE A 5 -7.10 -1.76 9.59
CA PHE A 5 -5.84 -2.42 9.98
C PHE A 5 -5.50 -3.58 9.05
N GLY A 6 -4.20 -3.90 8.93
CA GLY A 6 -3.70 -5.00 8.11
C GLY A 6 -4.00 -4.85 6.62
N GLU A 7 -4.30 -5.96 5.94
CA GLU A 7 -4.60 -6.01 4.50
C GLU A 7 -5.89 -5.28 4.09
N ASN A 8 -6.71 -4.88 5.07
CA ASN A 8 -7.95 -4.14 4.85
C ASN A 8 -7.76 -2.62 4.99
N LYS A 9 -6.55 -2.13 5.28
CA LYS A 9 -6.22 -0.69 5.37
C LYS A 9 -6.57 0.04 4.07
N VAL A 10 -7.39 1.08 4.17
CA VAL A 10 -7.76 1.99 3.08
C VAL A 10 -6.80 3.17 3.12
N LEU A 11 -6.01 3.35 2.07
CA LEU A 11 -4.96 4.38 2.04
C LEU A 11 -5.47 5.74 1.52
N SER A 12 -6.48 5.73 0.65
CA SER A 12 -7.04 6.92 0.01
C SER A 12 -8.46 6.67 -0.53
N CYS A 13 -9.13 7.72 -1.03
CA CYS A 13 -10.42 7.59 -1.72
C CYS A 13 -10.35 6.67 -2.94
N ALA A 14 -9.27 6.76 -3.72
CA ALA A 14 -9.07 5.91 -4.89
C ALA A 14 -8.91 4.43 -4.48
N ASP A 15 -8.17 4.17 -3.40
CA ASP A 15 -8.00 2.83 -2.85
C ASP A 15 -9.32 2.24 -2.33
N ALA A 16 -10.18 3.05 -1.70
CA ALA A 16 -11.51 2.62 -1.26
C ALA A 16 -12.38 2.14 -2.44
N VAL A 17 -12.39 2.89 -3.54
CA VAL A 17 -13.13 2.53 -4.76
C VAL A 17 -12.55 1.25 -5.38
N ALA A 18 -11.23 1.13 -5.45
CA ALA A 18 -10.57 -0.07 -5.96
C ALA A 18 -10.95 -1.31 -5.15
N LYS A 19 -10.99 -1.22 -3.80
CA LYS A 19 -11.43 -2.33 -2.94
C LYS A 19 -12.90 -2.69 -3.16
N ALA A 20 -13.78 -1.71 -3.35
CA ALA A 20 -15.19 -1.97 -3.63
C ALA A 20 -15.37 -2.74 -4.95
N ILE A 21 -14.64 -2.34 -6.00
CA ILE A 21 -14.64 -3.04 -7.29
C ILE A 21 -14.11 -4.47 -7.14
N GLN A 22 -12.97 -4.65 -6.46
CA GLN A 22 -12.39 -5.98 -6.23
C GLN A 22 -13.37 -6.92 -5.50
N SER A 23 -14.04 -6.44 -4.44
CA SER A 23 -15.04 -7.21 -3.71
C SER A 23 -16.21 -7.63 -4.60
N HIS A 24 -16.68 -6.73 -5.47
CA HIS A 24 -17.75 -7.03 -6.41
C HIS A 24 -17.30 -8.04 -7.49
N MET A 25 -16.08 -7.92 -7.99
CA MET A 25 -15.53 -8.85 -8.98
C MET A 25 -15.32 -10.25 -8.38
N ALA A 26 -14.81 -10.34 -7.15
CA ALA A 26 -14.63 -11.59 -6.42
C ALA A 26 -15.97 -12.32 -6.16
N ALA A 27 -17.02 -11.57 -5.78
CA ALA A 27 -18.36 -12.13 -5.60
C ALA A 27 -18.97 -12.69 -6.91
N ASN A 28 -18.53 -12.19 -8.07
CA ASN A 28 -18.95 -12.66 -9.39
C ASN A 28 -18.00 -13.70 -10.00
N GLY A 29 -17.08 -14.27 -9.22
CA GLY A 29 -16.20 -15.37 -9.65
C GLY A 29 -14.93 -14.95 -10.38
N TYR A 30 -14.55 -13.68 -10.34
CA TYR A 30 -13.28 -13.19 -10.89
C TYR A 30 -12.21 -13.14 -9.81
N GLU A 31 -11.17 -13.98 -9.91
CA GLU A 31 -10.03 -13.94 -9.01
C GLU A 31 -9.07 -12.81 -9.39
N THR A 32 -9.00 -11.78 -8.55
CA THR A 32 -7.98 -10.73 -8.66
C THR A 32 -6.64 -11.24 -8.13
N VAL A 33 -5.64 -11.36 -9.00
CA VAL A 33 -4.26 -11.68 -8.59
C VAL A 33 -3.71 -10.51 -7.78
N ARG A 34 -3.78 -10.60 -6.45
CA ARG A 34 -3.00 -9.72 -5.56
C ARG A 34 -1.53 -10.09 -5.72
N GLN A 35 -0.85 -9.43 -6.65
CA GLN A 35 0.60 -9.52 -6.74
C GLN A 35 1.17 -8.90 -5.47
N LYS A 36 1.43 -9.72 -4.45
CA LYS A 36 2.32 -9.33 -3.34
C LYS A 36 3.66 -9.06 -3.97
N VAL A 37 3.93 -7.81 -4.32
CA VAL A 37 5.27 -7.36 -4.64
C VAL A 37 6.07 -7.63 -3.36
N ALA A 38 6.91 -8.66 -3.39
CA ALA A 38 7.84 -8.94 -2.31
C ALA A 38 8.81 -7.77 -2.28
N LEU A 39 8.45 -6.75 -1.50
CA LEU A 39 9.23 -5.55 -1.36
C LEU A 39 10.56 -5.94 -0.73
N VAL A 40 11.65 -5.75 -1.46
CA VAL A 40 13.00 -5.97 -0.94
C VAL A 40 13.14 -5.07 0.29
N LYS A 41 13.52 -5.64 1.45
CA LYS A 41 13.72 -4.88 2.69
C LYS A 41 14.60 -3.66 2.41
N GLY A 42 14.06 -2.46 2.62
CA GLY A 42 14.74 -1.19 2.30
C GLY A 42 14.27 -0.47 1.02
N ALA A 43 13.23 -0.97 0.34
CA ALA A 43 12.54 -0.25 -0.72
C ALA A 43 11.23 0.38 -0.23
N CYS A 44 10.82 1.48 -0.86
CA CYS A 44 9.57 2.18 -0.61
C CYS A 44 8.38 1.33 -1.06
N PRO A 45 7.33 1.15 -0.22
CA PRO A 45 6.18 0.32 -0.57
C PRO A 45 5.30 0.91 -1.67
N ASP A 46 5.38 2.22 -1.89
CA ASP A 46 4.54 2.93 -2.85
C ASP A 46 5.16 2.96 -4.26
N CYS A 47 6.49 3.17 -4.36
CA CYS A 47 7.16 3.37 -5.65
C CYS A 47 8.36 2.44 -5.91
N GLY A 48 8.75 1.62 -4.93
CA GLY A 48 9.94 0.76 -5.02
C GLY A 48 11.28 1.50 -4.96
N GLY A 49 11.27 2.83 -4.80
CA GLY A 49 12.48 3.65 -4.65
C GLY A 49 13.20 3.40 -3.33
N VAL A 50 14.43 3.89 -3.19
CA VAL A 50 15.19 3.78 -1.93
C VAL A 50 14.51 4.56 -0.80
N VAL A 51 14.50 4.00 0.41
CA VAL A 51 14.07 4.69 1.64
C VAL A 51 15.26 5.03 2.52
N GLU A 52 15.21 6.21 3.14
CA GLU A 52 16.15 6.66 4.16
C GLU A 52 15.48 6.65 5.54
N HIS A 53 16.25 6.42 6.59
CA HIS A 53 15.73 6.43 7.96
C HIS A 53 16.15 7.75 8.64
N GLU A 54 15.18 8.58 9.02
CA GLU A 54 15.40 9.86 9.69
C GLU A 54 14.45 9.98 10.88
N GLY A 55 14.98 10.28 12.08
CA GLY A 55 14.15 10.53 13.27
C GLY A 55 13.26 9.37 13.72
N GLY A 56 13.59 8.13 13.38
CA GLY A 56 12.75 6.95 13.66
C GLY A 56 11.68 6.66 12.60
N CYS A 57 11.69 7.40 11.50
CA CYS A 57 10.77 7.21 10.38
C CYS A 57 11.51 6.76 9.12
N MET A 58 10.86 5.91 8.34
CA MET A 58 11.25 5.57 6.97
C MET A 58 10.70 6.64 6.04
N VAL A 59 11.55 7.27 5.23
CA VAL A 59 11.20 8.37 4.33
C VAL A 59 11.67 8.03 2.92
N CYS A 60 10.75 8.11 1.94
CA CYS A 60 11.07 8.02 0.53
C CYS A 60 11.03 9.40 -0.12
N ARG A 61 12.18 9.91 -0.57
CA ARG A 61 12.26 11.19 -1.29
C ARG A 61 11.74 11.13 -2.73
N VAL A 62 11.49 9.93 -3.27
CA VAL A 62 11.03 9.74 -4.66
C VAL A 62 9.53 9.98 -4.80
N CYS A 63 8.71 9.43 -3.90
CA CYS A 63 7.25 9.58 -3.95
C CYS A 63 6.65 10.33 -2.74
N GLY A 64 7.48 10.68 -1.74
CA GLY A 64 7.03 11.35 -0.52
C GLY A 64 6.43 10.44 0.55
N TYR A 65 6.50 9.11 0.38
CA TYR A 65 6.08 8.15 1.41
C TYR A 65 6.86 8.36 2.71
N SER A 66 6.17 8.41 3.84
CA SER A 66 6.78 8.41 5.16
C SER A 66 6.00 7.57 6.15
N GLU A 67 6.69 6.73 6.91
CA GLU A 67 6.11 5.91 7.97
C GLU A 67 7.05 5.84 9.17
N CYS A 68 6.57 6.31 10.31
CA CYS A 68 7.29 6.28 11.58
C CYS A 68 6.99 4.98 12.33
N ALA A 69 8.02 4.40 12.97
CA ALA A 69 7.87 3.24 13.86
C ALA A 69 7.18 3.62 15.18
#